data_AF-F8PI54-F1
#
_entry.id   AF-F8PI54-F1
#
_cell.length_a   1.000
_cell.length_b   1.000
_cell.length_c   1.000
_cell.angle_alpha   90.00
_cell.angle_beta   90.00
_cell.angle_gamma   90.00
#
_symmetry.space_group_name_H-M   'P 1'
#
loop_
_entity.id
_entity.type
_entity.pdbx_description
1 polymer ?
#
loop_
_entity_poly.entity_id
_entity_poly.type
_entity_poly.pdbx_seq_one_letter_code
_entity_poly.pdbx_strand_id
1 'polypeptide(L)'
;MAAYHILRKSRLPPDITQNAPLDDSIDPALFSPSKRVRIMTASLAKTASGSCFVSKALVTSSSLITKPVLKGPPDIPISKWSLVAPTASVSKMLHNDLKLYASKPRDSLMLAKQHVQGRDTIIEGAHAQLVIQDVFTIKQG
;
A
#
# COMPACT_ATOMS: atom_id res chain seq x y z
N MET A 1 -61.41 11.76 11.26
CA MET A 1 -60.01 12.14 10.96
C MET A 1 -59.09 11.01 11.42
N ALA A 2 -58.11 10.69 10.57
CA ALA A 2 -57.10 9.62 10.62
C ALA A 2 -56.19 9.70 11.88
N ALA A 3 -55.35 8.74 12.29
CA ALA A 3 -54.80 7.54 11.66
C ALA A 3 -54.14 6.61 12.72
N TYR A 4 -54.33 5.30 12.54
CA TYR A 4 -53.40 4.17 12.68
C TYR A 4 -52.31 4.11 13.79
N HIS A 5 -52.52 3.17 14.72
CA HIS A 5 -51.47 2.41 15.41
C HIS A 5 -50.68 1.52 14.42
N ILE A 6 -49.34 1.59 14.40
CA ILE A 6 -48.49 0.51 13.85
C ILE A 6 -47.29 0.24 14.78
N LEU A 7 -47.30 -0.97 15.34
CA LEU A 7 -46.24 -1.66 16.04
C LEU A 7 -44.94 -1.71 15.22
N ARG A 8 -43.81 -1.21 15.76
CA ARG A 8 -42.48 -1.56 15.26
C ARG A 8 -41.91 -2.73 16.08
N LYS A 9 -41.96 -3.92 15.48
CA LYS A 9 -41.22 -5.12 15.90
C LYS A 9 -39.72 -4.80 16.01
N SER A 10 -39.13 -5.05 17.18
CA SER A 10 -37.68 -5.13 17.38
C SER A 10 -37.12 -6.32 16.59
N ARG A 11 -36.32 -6.04 15.55
CA ARG A 11 -35.49 -7.06 14.88
C ARG A 11 -34.07 -6.96 15.42
N LEU A 12 -33.62 -8.02 16.09
CA LEU A 12 -32.22 -8.28 16.38
C LEU A 12 -31.41 -8.35 15.08
N PRO A 13 -30.12 -7.94 15.06
CA PRO A 13 -29.30 -8.07 13.87
C PRO A 13 -28.98 -9.55 13.60
N PRO A 14 -28.94 -9.98 12.33
CA PRO A 14 -28.44 -11.30 11.99
C PRO A 14 -26.94 -11.38 12.28
N ASP A 15 -26.54 -12.46 12.92
CA ASP A 15 -25.17 -12.92 13.07
C ASP A 15 -24.57 -13.11 11.66
N ILE A 16 -23.59 -12.27 11.29
CA ILE A 16 -22.91 -12.37 10.00
C ILE A 16 -21.54 -13.01 10.23
N THR A 17 -21.54 -14.34 10.24
CA THR A 17 -20.32 -15.13 10.06
C THR A 17 -19.80 -14.91 8.64
N GLN A 18 -18.93 -13.92 8.45
CA GLN A 18 -18.22 -13.72 7.18
C GLN A 18 -17.08 -14.72 7.06
N ASN A 19 -17.34 -15.86 6.44
CA ASN A 19 -16.31 -16.69 5.82
C ASN A 19 -16.63 -16.82 4.33
N ALA A 20 -16.35 -15.77 3.56
CA ALA A 20 -16.18 -15.95 2.12
C ALA A 20 -14.76 -16.50 1.89
N PRO A 21 -14.58 -17.61 1.15
CA PRO A 21 -13.25 -18.10 0.83
C PRO A 21 -12.54 -17.03 0.00
N LEU A 22 -11.39 -16.56 0.48
CA LEU A 22 -10.45 -15.90 -0.40
C LEU A 22 -9.99 -16.97 -1.40
N ASP A 23 -10.27 -16.74 -2.67
CA ASP A 23 -9.74 -17.58 -3.74
C ASP A 23 -8.22 -17.33 -3.82
N ASP A 24 -7.44 -18.22 -3.21
CA ASP A 24 -5.98 -18.18 -3.17
C ASP A 24 -5.33 -18.30 -4.58
N SER A 25 -6.13 -18.46 -5.64
CA SER A 25 -5.68 -18.59 -7.03
C SER A 25 -5.52 -17.26 -7.79
N ILE A 26 -5.78 -16.11 -7.18
CA ILE A 26 -5.70 -14.82 -7.90
C ILE A 26 -4.24 -14.35 -8.00
N ASP A 27 -3.67 -14.46 -9.19
CA ASP A 27 -2.36 -13.87 -9.52
C ASP A 27 -2.35 -12.34 -9.22
N PRO A 28 -1.48 -11.88 -8.30
CA PRO A 28 -1.35 -10.47 -7.94
C PRO A 28 -0.99 -9.57 -9.13
N ALA A 29 -0.33 -10.11 -10.16
CA ALA A 29 0.05 -9.37 -11.37
C ALA A 29 -1.14 -9.04 -12.28
N LEU A 30 -2.24 -9.80 -12.20
CA LEU A 30 -3.49 -9.56 -12.94
C LEU A 30 -4.39 -8.49 -12.28
N PHE A 31 -3.96 -7.94 -11.15
CA PHE A 31 -4.69 -6.96 -10.37
C PHE A 31 -4.26 -5.54 -10.75
N SER A 32 -4.66 -5.11 -11.96
CA SER A 32 -4.45 -3.73 -12.42
C SER A 32 -5.14 -2.71 -11.51
N PRO A 33 -4.66 -1.46 -11.43
CA PRO A 33 -5.29 -0.42 -10.61
C PRO A 33 -6.78 -0.27 -10.89
N SER A 34 -7.18 -0.31 -12.17
CA SER A 34 -8.58 -0.24 -12.58
C SER A 34 -9.41 -1.42 -12.07
N LYS A 35 -8.83 -2.63 -12.06
CA LYS A 35 -9.51 -3.84 -11.53
C LYS A 35 -9.68 -3.75 -10.01
N ARG A 36 -8.67 -3.23 -9.30
CA ARG A 36 -8.73 -2.97 -7.85
C ARG A 36 -9.85 -2.01 -7.50
N VAL A 37 -9.91 -0.86 -8.18
CA VAL A 37 -10.95 0.15 -7.96
C VAL A 37 -12.33 -0.44 -8.21
N ARG A 38 -12.51 -1.19 -9.31
CA ARG A 38 -13.81 -1.79 -9.65
C ARG A 38 -14.28 -2.81 -8.61
N ILE A 39 -13.37 -3.65 -8.10
CA ILE A 39 -13.67 -4.64 -7.05
C ILE A 39 -13.98 -3.94 -5.73
N MET A 40 -13.20 -2.91 -5.37
CA MET A 40 -13.47 -2.09 -4.19
C MET A 40 -14.85 -1.44 -4.27
N THR A 41 -15.17 -0.75 -5.37
CA THR A 41 -16.47 -0.10 -5.58
C THR A 41 -17.62 -1.10 -5.54
N ALA A 42 -17.47 -2.25 -6.20
CA ALA A 42 -18.48 -3.31 -6.16
C ALA A 42 -18.69 -3.87 -4.75
N SER A 43 -17.62 -3.97 -3.96
CA SER A 43 -17.68 -4.43 -2.57
C SER A 43 -18.33 -3.38 -1.66
N LEU A 44 -18.02 -2.09 -1.85
CA LEU A 44 -18.68 -0.98 -1.13
C LEU A 44 -20.18 -0.94 -1.42
N ALA A 45 -20.58 -1.09 -2.69
CA ALA A 45 -21.99 -1.09 -3.10
C ALA A 45 -22.80 -2.26 -2.50
N LYS A 46 -22.14 -3.37 -2.13
CA LYS A 46 -22.77 -4.52 -1.47
C LYS A 46 -22.94 -4.33 0.04
N THR A 47 -22.33 -3.31 0.64
CA THR A 47 -22.54 -3.03 2.07
C THR A 47 -23.89 -2.35 2.28
N ALA A 48 -24.60 -2.72 3.36
CA ALA A 48 -25.95 -2.21 3.64
C ALA A 48 -26.01 -0.68 3.84
N SER A 49 -24.89 -0.06 4.20
CA SER A 49 -24.76 1.41 4.34
C SER A 49 -24.15 2.07 3.09
N GLY A 50 -23.69 1.29 2.11
CA GLY A 50 -22.88 1.80 0.98
C GLY A 50 -21.55 2.44 1.40
N SER A 51 -21.18 2.40 2.68
CA SER A 51 -19.99 3.02 3.24
C SER A 51 -19.20 2.01 4.07
N CYS A 52 -17.91 1.99 3.83
CA CYS A 52 -16.87 1.47 4.69
C CYS A 52 -16.07 2.70 5.11
N PHE A 53 -15.71 2.83 6.38
CA PHE A 53 -15.10 4.04 7.00
C PHE A 53 -16.05 5.13 7.47
N VAL A 54 -17.06 4.81 8.29
CA VAL A 54 -17.50 5.74 9.34
C VAL A 54 -17.93 4.94 10.56
N SER A 55 -16.98 4.64 11.46
CA SER A 55 -17.38 4.60 12.87
C SER A 55 -18.04 5.95 13.18
N LYS A 56 -19.17 5.97 13.88
CA LYS A 56 -19.77 7.22 14.37
C LYS A 56 -18.86 8.01 15.32
N ALA A 57 -17.66 7.49 15.64
CA ALA A 57 -16.63 8.23 16.33
C ALA A 57 -16.27 9.49 15.53
N LEU A 58 -16.82 10.61 15.99
CA LEU A 58 -16.54 11.93 15.45
C LEU A 58 -15.08 12.27 15.76
N VAL A 59 -14.26 12.48 14.73
CA VAL A 59 -12.90 13.02 14.89
C VAL A 59 -13.03 14.47 15.35
N THR A 60 -13.13 14.75 16.65
CA THR A 60 -13.25 16.13 17.17
C THR A 60 -11.94 16.89 17.09
N SER A 61 -11.95 18.22 17.24
CA SER A 61 -10.74 19.05 17.33
C SER A 61 -9.79 18.64 18.46
N SER A 62 -10.28 17.90 19.46
CA SER A 62 -9.50 17.28 20.54
C SER A 62 -8.79 15.98 20.15
N SER A 63 -9.03 15.46 18.93
CA SER A 63 -8.35 14.25 18.44
C SER A 63 -6.91 14.59 18.10
N LEU A 64 -5.97 14.09 18.89
CA LEU A 64 -4.54 14.29 18.64
C LEU A 64 -4.10 13.38 17.49
N ILE A 65 -3.53 13.99 16.44
CA ILE A 65 -2.86 13.25 15.38
C ILE A 65 -1.51 12.76 15.95
N THR A 66 -1.25 11.46 15.83
CA THR A 66 0.07 10.90 16.14
C THR A 66 1.14 11.60 15.27
N LYS A 67 2.23 12.04 15.89
CA LYS A 67 3.33 12.70 15.18
C LYS A 67 3.83 11.83 14.01
N PRO A 68 4.14 12.44 12.84
CA PRO A 68 4.64 11.69 11.71
C PRO A 68 5.89 10.91 12.08
N VAL A 69 5.90 9.62 11.74
CA VAL A 69 7.06 8.75 11.95
C VAL A 69 8.02 8.98 10.80
N LEU A 70 9.11 9.72 11.07
CA LEU A 70 10.22 9.86 10.14
C LEU A 70 11.05 8.56 10.19
N LYS A 71 10.83 7.68 9.20
CA LYS A 71 11.70 6.53 8.99
C LYS A 71 12.94 6.99 8.22
N GLY A 72 14.11 6.76 8.80
CA GLY A 72 15.37 6.89 8.09
C GLY A 72 15.48 5.86 6.96
N PRO A 73 16.37 6.09 5.98
CA PRO A 73 16.64 5.10 4.95
C PRO A 73 17.08 3.77 5.59
N PRO A 74 16.67 2.62 5.03
CA PRO A 74 17.12 1.32 5.50
C PRO A 74 18.63 1.19 5.33
N ASP A 75 19.27 0.47 6.24
CA ASP A 75 20.72 0.21 6.21
C ASP A 75 21.04 -0.83 5.11
N ILE A 76 21.05 -0.37 3.86
CA ILE A 76 21.35 -1.18 2.68
C ILE A 76 22.74 -0.75 2.16
N PRO A 77 23.66 -1.70 1.90
CA PRO A 77 24.96 -1.41 1.31
C PRO A 77 24.84 -0.58 0.02
N ILE A 78 25.71 0.42 -0.16
CA ILE A 78 25.69 1.29 -1.32
C ILE A 78 26.05 0.50 -2.59
N SER A 79 25.24 0.64 -3.65
CA SER A 79 25.50 0.02 -4.95
C SER A 79 26.79 0.56 -5.60
N LYS A 80 27.58 -0.32 -6.20
CA LYS A 80 28.82 0.03 -6.89
C LYS A 80 28.54 0.51 -8.31
N TRP A 81 28.19 1.79 -8.44
CA TRP A 81 27.91 2.44 -9.74
C TRP A 81 29.10 2.49 -10.69
N SER A 82 30.33 2.36 -10.16
CA SER A 82 31.55 2.28 -10.97
C SER A 82 31.59 1.08 -11.92
N LEU A 83 30.73 0.07 -11.70
CA LEU A 83 30.61 -1.10 -12.59
C LEU A 83 29.86 -0.81 -13.90
N VAL A 84 29.16 0.33 -13.99
CA VAL A 84 28.47 0.76 -15.22
C VAL A 84 29.42 1.47 -16.19
N ALA A 85 30.55 1.97 -15.68
CA ALA A 85 31.57 2.58 -16.52
C ALA A 85 32.17 1.55 -17.48
N PRO A 86 32.52 1.93 -18.72
CA PRO A 86 33.23 1.04 -19.62
C PRO A 86 34.58 0.68 -19.01
N THR A 87 34.68 -0.51 -18.42
CA THR A 87 35.95 -1.04 -17.94
C THR A 87 36.43 -2.11 -18.90
N ALA A 88 37.76 -2.15 -19.06
CA ALA A 88 38.60 -2.95 -19.97
C ALA A 88 37.92 -4.03 -20.84
N SER A 89 38.33 -4.07 -22.11
CA SER A 89 37.91 -5.01 -23.16
C SER A 89 37.62 -6.44 -22.63
N VAL A 90 36.33 -6.73 -22.46
CA VAL A 90 35.77 -8.04 -22.06
C VAL A 90 36.27 -9.17 -22.96
N SER A 91 36.67 -8.84 -24.19
CA SER A 91 37.24 -9.74 -25.20
C SER A 91 38.49 -10.52 -24.73
N LYS A 92 39.24 -9.99 -23.75
CA LYS A 92 40.47 -10.63 -23.25
C LYS A 92 40.27 -11.47 -21.99
N MET A 93 39.06 -11.56 -21.43
CA MET A 93 38.82 -12.29 -20.19
C MET A 93 38.67 -13.80 -20.42
N LEU A 94 39.28 -14.59 -19.54
CA LEU A 94 39.06 -16.04 -19.48
C LEU A 94 37.58 -16.32 -19.11
N HIS A 95 37.05 -17.48 -19.49
CA HIS A 95 35.64 -17.82 -19.25
C HIS A 95 35.21 -17.73 -17.76
N ASN A 96 36.09 -18.12 -16.83
CA ASN A 96 35.81 -18.03 -15.40
C ASN A 96 35.81 -16.57 -14.91
N ASP A 97 36.70 -15.74 -15.44
CA ASP A 97 36.77 -14.31 -15.12
C ASP A 97 35.55 -13.58 -15.67
N LEU A 98 35.01 -14.00 -16.82
CA LEU A 98 33.79 -13.45 -17.39
C LEU A 98 32.56 -13.73 -16.52
N LYS A 99 32.44 -14.96 -15.97
CA LYS A 99 31.36 -15.30 -15.04
C LYS A 99 31.42 -14.47 -13.75
N LEU A 100 32.62 -14.34 -13.19
CA LEU A 100 32.85 -13.52 -12.01
C LEU A 100 32.65 -12.02 -12.29
N TYR A 101 32.99 -11.56 -13.50
CA TYR A 101 32.72 -10.20 -13.92
C TYR A 101 31.21 -9.97 -14.03
N ALA A 102 30.46 -10.88 -14.66
CA ALA A 102 29.01 -10.74 -14.83
C ALA A 102 28.22 -10.78 -13.50
N SER A 103 28.72 -11.47 -12.47
CA SER A 103 28.07 -11.49 -11.16
C SER A 103 28.13 -10.13 -10.46
N LYS A 104 29.23 -9.39 -10.59
CA LYS A 104 29.43 -8.10 -9.89
C LYS A 104 28.37 -7.02 -10.25
N PRO A 105 28.07 -6.74 -11.53
CA PRO A 105 26.99 -5.83 -11.90
C PRO A 105 25.62 -6.35 -11.47
N ARG A 106 25.39 -7.67 -11.53
CA ARG A 106 24.12 -8.28 -11.12
C ARG A 106 23.84 -8.02 -9.65
N ASP A 107 24.83 -8.24 -8.79
CA ASP A 107 24.72 -8.00 -7.35
C ASP A 107 24.51 -6.51 -7.06
N SER A 108 25.26 -5.63 -7.74
CA SER A 108 25.10 -4.19 -7.61
C SER A 108 23.72 -3.69 -8.07
N LEU A 109 23.18 -4.27 -9.15
CA LEU A 109 21.84 -3.96 -9.65
C LEU A 109 20.76 -4.41 -8.66
N MET A 110 20.93 -5.59 -8.06
CA MET A 110 20.03 -6.09 -7.04
C MET A 110 20.00 -5.17 -5.82
N LEU A 111 21.16 -4.71 -5.35
CA LEU A 111 21.26 -3.70 -4.29
C LEU A 111 20.58 -2.39 -4.69
N ALA A 112 20.78 -1.93 -5.93
CA ALA A 112 20.17 -0.69 -6.40
C ALA A 112 18.63 -0.78 -6.42
N LYS A 113 18.10 -1.94 -6.83
CA LYS A 113 16.66 -2.22 -6.80
C LYS A 113 16.11 -2.17 -5.37
N GLN A 114 16.82 -2.76 -4.41
CA GLN A 114 16.42 -2.71 -3.00
C GLN A 114 16.42 -1.28 -2.45
N HIS A 115 17.41 -0.46 -2.82
CA HIS A 115 17.46 0.96 -2.47
C HIS A 115 16.25 1.74 -3.01
N VAL A 116 15.92 1.56 -4.29
CA VAL A 116 14.76 2.22 -4.91
C VAL A 116 13.47 1.79 -4.22
N GLN A 117 13.27 0.49 -4.04
CA GLN A 117 12.08 -0.04 -3.37
C GLN A 117 11.95 0.49 -1.93
N GLY A 118 13.05 0.53 -1.18
CA GLY A 118 13.07 1.11 0.17
C GLY A 118 12.65 2.58 0.17
N ARG A 119 13.17 3.37 -0.77
CA ARG A 119 12.79 4.79 -0.90
C ARG A 119 11.33 4.96 -1.28
N ASP A 120 10.81 4.16 -2.21
CA ASP A 120 9.41 4.22 -2.63
C ASP A 120 8.47 3.98 -1.45
N THR A 121 8.77 2.99 -0.61
CA THR A 121 7.95 2.71 0.59
C THR A 121 7.99 3.85 1.62
N ILE A 122 9.13 4.53 1.77
CA ILE A 122 9.25 5.69 2.67
C ILE A 122 8.43 6.87 2.12
N ILE A 123 8.53 7.14 0.82
CA ILE A 123 7.79 8.21 0.14
C ILE A 123 6.29 7.94 0.22
N GLU A 124 5.86 6.71 -0.03
CA GLU A 124 4.46 6.29 0.11
C GLU A 124 3.94 6.52 1.53
N GLY A 125 4.72 6.13 2.55
CA GLY A 125 4.40 6.38 3.94
C GLY A 125 4.27 7.87 4.28
N ALA A 126 5.17 8.70 3.75
CA ALA A 126 5.13 10.15 3.92
C ALA A 126 3.90 10.78 3.26
N HIS A 127 3.56 10.38 2.02
CA HIS A 127 2.36 10.84 1.35
C HIS A 127 1.09 10.42 2.08
N ALA A 128 1.00 9.18 2.57
CA ALA A 128 -0.13 8.72 3.37
C ALA A 128 -0.31 9.58 4.64
N GLN A 129 0.78 9.96 5.30
CA GLN A 129 0.74 10.85 6.46
C GLN A 129 0.25 12.26 6.09
N LEU A 130 0.67 12.82 4.96
CA LEU A 130 0.21 14.13 4.50
C LEU A 130 -1.31 14.15 4.25
N VAL A 131 -1.84 13.11 3.60
CA VAL A 131 -3.30 12.98 3.38
C VAL A 131 -4.05 12.91 4.70
N ILE A 132 -3.54 12.15 5.68
CA ILE A 132 -4.13 12.08 7.01
C ILE A 132 -4.10 13.46 7.68
N GLN A 133 -2.98 14.18 7.62
CA GLN A 133 -2.89 15.52 8.22
C GLN A 133 -3.89 16.50 7.57
N ASP A 134 -3.99 16.48 6.24
CA ASP A 134 -4.89 17.35 5.48
C ASP A 134 -6.37 17.19 5.89
N VAL A 135 -6.82 15.94 6.03
CA VAL A 135 -8.19 15.61 6.48
C VAL A 135 -8.51 16.22 7.85
N PHE A 136 -7.53 16.25 8.75
CA PHE A 136 -7.73 16.82 10.09
C PHE A 136 -7.64 18.35 10.11
N THR A 137 -6.86 18.97 9.20
CA THR A 137 -6.80 20.43 9.08
C THR A 137 -8.06 21.04 8.47
N ILE A 138 -8.71 20.35 7.52
CA ILE A 138 -9.97 20.81 6.90
C ILE A 138 -11.12 20.94 7.91
N LYS A 139 -11.08 20.17 9.00
CA LYS A 139 -12.13 20.20 10.03
C LYS A 139 -12.03 21.39 11.00
N GLN A 140 -10.89 22.08 11.05
CA GLN A 140 -10.64 23.18 11.99
C GLN A 140 -10.81 24.57 11.36
N GLY A 141 -11.22 24.66 10.09
CA GLY A 141 -11.51 25.90 9.36
C GLY A 141 -12.99 26.14 9.15
#